data_AF-A0A1V1X0U4-F1
#
_entry.id   AF-A0A1V1X0U4-F1
#
_cell.length_a   1.000
_cell.length_b   1.000
_cell.length_c   1.000
_cell.angle_alpha   90.00
_cell.angle_beta   90.00
_cell.angle_gamma   90.00
#
_symmetry.space_group_name_H-M   'P 1'
#
loop_
_entity.id
_entity.type
_entity.pdbx_description
1 polymer ?
#
loop_
_entity_poly.entity_id
_entity_poly.type
_entity_poly.pdbx_seq_one_letter_code
_entity_poly.pdbx_strand_id
1 'polypeptide(L)'
;MQEDMHYYGTYAMARAAGLAVKHAQIVAYAAQYVDDSTANDSEVHEDGGMFQTIATAHTNSEAIGNAAVDHTEQRKVWVPFHFFPGNEGDTLSKKLACFKDSELAQVMVKNHIRHAVSVKSEYGLTLMGIMAHVYADTFSHYGFSGVSSRNNKVDGSSFELDVKDKKTKAYIMGKFSGFLNKYTPNFLIKNYRNIASK
;
A
#
# COMPACT_ATOMS: atom_id res chain seq x y z
N MET A 1 -9.18 -1.65 -2.92
CA MET A 1 -8.41 -2.91 -2.74
C MET A 1 -9.37 -4.09 -2.51
N GLN A 2 -8.92 -5.35 -2.35
CA GLN A 2 -9.77 -6.40 -1.74
C GLN A 2 -9.78 -6.24 -0.21
N GLU A 3 -10.92 -6.41 0.44
CA GLU A 3 -11.08 -6.20 1.89
C GLU A 3 -10.38 -7.27 2.75
N ASP A 4 -9.99 -8.39 2.15
CA ASP A 4 -9.54 -9.62 2.80
C ASP A 4 -8.46 -9.37 3.88
N MET A 5 -7.44 -8.58 3.56
CA MET A 5 -6.31 -8.36 4.46
C MET A 5 -6.38 -7.02 5.20
N HIS A 6 -6.63 -5.93 4.48
CA HIS A 6 -6.61 -4.59 5.07
C HIS A 6 -7.79 -4.33 6.01
N TYR A 7 -8.98 -4.86 5.70
CA TYR A 7 -10.10 -4.83 6.64
C TYR A 7 -10.10 -6.05 7.56
N TYR A 8 -10.34 -7.25 7.04
CA TYR A 8 -10.62 -8.43 7.89
C TYR A 8 -9.37 -8.91 8.64
N GLY A 9 -8.20 -8.88 8.00
CA GLY A 9 -6.92 -9.16 8.66
C GLY A 9 -6.65 -8.19 9.81
N THR A 10 -6.77 -6.89 9.56
CA THR A 10 -6.62 -5.86 10.61
C THR A 10 -7.65 -6.02 11.73
N TYR A 11 -8.92 -6.29 11.40
CA TYR A 11 -9.97 -6.54 12.39
C TYR A 11 -9.61 -7.72 13.29
N ALA A 12 -9.21 -8.85 12.69
CA ALA A 12 -8.82 -10.04 13.43
C ALA A 12 -7.64 -9.77 14.36
N MET A 13 -6.62 -9.05 13.89
CA MET A 13 -5.46 -8.66 14.69
C MET A 13 -5.85 -7.72 15.84
N ALA A 14 -6.70 -6.71 15.59
CA ALA A 14 -7.17 -5.79 16.61
C ALA A 14 -8.00 -6.52 17.70
N ARG A 15 -8.85 -7.47 17.30
CA ARG A 15 -9.61 -8.31 18.24
C ARG A 15 -8.71 -9.23 19.05
N ALA A 16 -7.71 -9.84 18.42
CA ALA A 16 -6.71 -10.67 19.10
C ALA A 16 -5.88 -9.87 20.12
N ALA A 17 -5.60 -8.59 19.82
CA ALA A 17 -4.93 -7.66 20.73
C ALA A 17 -5.84 -7.14 21.87
N GLY A 18 -7.11 -7.55 21.93
CA GLY A 18 -8.03 -7.24 23.02
C GLY A 18 -8.89 -5.99 22.83
N LEU A 19 -8.86 -5.33 21.66
CA LEU A 19 -9.73 -4.17 21.41
C LEU A 19 -11.18 -4.63 21.29
N ALA A 20 -12.11 -4.01 22.02
CA ALA A 20 -13.55 -4.27 21.90
C ALA A 20 -14.03 -4.22 20.44
N VAL A 21 -15.10 -4.97 20.12
CA VAL A 21 -15.64 -5.12 18.75
C VAL A 21 -15.78 -3.77 18.03
N LYS A 22 -16.43 -2.79 18.67
CA LYS A 22 -16.63 -1.45 18.11
C LYS A 22 -15.30 -0.75 17.77
N HIS A 23 -14.29 -0.87 18.62
CA HIS A 23 -12.98 -0.25 18.38
C HIS A 23 -12.22 -0.97 17.26
N ALA A 24 -12.25 -2.29 17.24
CA ALA A 24 -11.63 -3.08 16.19
C ALA A 24 -12.24 -2.77 14.80
N GLN A 25 -13.55 -2.54 14.73
CA GLN A 25 -14.21 -2.12 13.49
C GLN A 25 -13.72 -0.75 13.00
N ILE A 26 -13.52 0.22 13.90
CA ILE A 26 -13.00 1.54 13.53
C ILE A 26 -11.57 1.43 12.99
N VAL A 27 -10.71 0.66 13.67
CA VAL A 27 -9.32 0.44 13.23
C VAL A 27 -9.29 -0.26 11.86
N ALA A 28 -10.08 -1.31 11.67
CA ALA A 28 -10.16 -2.05 10.41
C ALA A 28 -10.70 -1.20 9.26
N TYR A 29 -11.76 -0.41 9.52
CA TYR A 29 -12.31 0.51 8.54
C TYR A 29 -11.26 1.56 8.13
N ALA A 30 -10.57 2.16 9.10
CA ALA A 30 -9.56 3.16 8.82
C ALA A 30 -8.36 2.59 8.05
N ALA A 31 -7.97 1.34 8.31
CA ALA A 31 -6.94 0.65 7.53
C ALA A 31 -7.39 0.46 6.07
N GLN A 32 -8.58 -0.12 5.86
CA GLN A 32 -9.16 -0.30 4.53
C GLN A 32 -9.32 1.04 3.77
N TYR A 33 -9.72 2.10 4.47
CA TYR A 33 -9.95 3.41 3.87
C TYR A 33 -8.68 4.02 3.26
N VAL A 34 -7.48 3.65 3.74
CA VAL A 34 -6.21 4.10 3.13
C VAL A 34 -6.19 3.71 1.65
N ASP A 35 -6.66 2.51 1.32
CA ASP A 35 -6.68 1.94 -0.03
C ASP A 35 -7.93 2.30 -0.86
N ASP A 36 -8.93 2.90 -0.22
CA ASP A 36 -10.19 3.30 -0.88
C ASP A 36 -10.25 4.83 -1.10
N SER A 37 -9.42 5.62 -0.42
CA SER A 37 -9.39 7.07 -0.54
C SER A 37 -8.64 7.53 -1.81
N THR A 38 -9.34 7.53 -2.95
CA THR A 38 -8.77 7.87 -4.27
C THR A 38 -8.91 9.35 -4.66
N ALA A 39 -9.53 10.19 -3.83
CA ALA A 39 -9.84 11.58 -4.16
C ALA A 39 -9.57 12.53 -2.99
N ASN A 40 -9.17 13.76 -3.31
CA ASN A 40 -8.95 14.85 -2.37
C ASN A 40 -10.26 15.64 -2.17
N ASP A 41 -11.31 14.95 -1.74
CA ASP A 41 -12.63 15.58 -1.65
C ASP A 41 -12.81 16.23 -0.28
N SER A 42 -13.14 17.53 -0.30
CA SER A 42 -13.70 18.28 0.82
C SER A 42 -14.58 19.37 0.23
N GLU A 43 -15.81 19.47 0.71
CA GLU A 43 -16.65 20.61 0.39
C GLU A 43 -16.20 21.84 1.21
N VAL A 44 -16.54 23.03 0.73
CA VAL A 44 -16.44 24.25 1.53
C VAL A 44 -17.64 24.26 2.47
N HIS A 45 -17.36 24.34 3.76
CA HIS A 45 -18.35 24.35 4.82
C HIS A 45 -19.14 25.67 4.82
N GLU A 46 -20.30 25.69 5.47
CA GLU A 46 -21.16 26.88 5.54
C GLU A 46 -20.45 28.11 6.14
N ASP A 47 -19.44 27.90 6.98
CA ASP A 47 -18.62 28.94 7.62
C ASP A 47 -17.42 29.40 6.75
N GLY A 48 -17.29 28.87 5.53
CA GLY A 48 -16.18 29.14 4.62
C GLY A 48 -14.91 28.32 4.89
N GLY A 49 -14.91 27.46 5.91
CA GLY A 49 -13.83 26.51 6.16
C GLY A 49 -13.78 25.39 5.11
N MET A 50 -12.62 24.79 4.91
CA MET A 50 -12.45 23.61 4.05
C MET A 50 -11.28 22.77 4.54
N PHE A 51 -11.42 21.45 4.53
CA PHE A 51 -10.30 20.56 4.79
C PHE A 51 -9.47 20.36 3.52
N GLN A 52 -8.15 20.53 3.63
CA GLN A 52 -7.26 20.07 2.58
C GLN A 52 -6.96 18.59 2.82
N THR A 53 -7.56 17.73 2.01
CA THR A 53 -7.38 16.27 2.08
C THR A 53 -6.29 15.80 1.13
N ILE A 54 -5.73 14.63 1.43
CA ILE A 54 -4.79 13.91 0.57
C ILE A 54 -5.35 12.50 0.39
N ALA A 55 -5.57 12.13 -0.87
CA ALA A 55 -5.89 10.79 -1.32
C ALA A 55 -4.73 9.89 -0.96
N THR A 56 -5.03 8.83 -0.25
CA THR A 56 -4.04 7.88 0.22
C THR A 56 -3.98 6.63 -0.65
N ALA A 57 -4.94 6.46 -1.56
CA ALA A 57 -4.94 5.41 -2.56
C ALA A 57 -4.51 5.96 -3.93
N HIS A 58 -3.94 5.09 -4.76
CA HIS A 58 -3.61 5.46 -6.12
C HIS A 58 -4.87 5.59 -6.99
N THR A 59 -4.84 6.49 -7.99
CA THR A 59 -5.91 6.52 -8.99
C THR A 59 -5.74 5.32 -9.95
N ASN A 60 -6.80 4.56 -10.18
CA ASN A 60 -6.77 3.30 -10.96
C ASN A 60 -6.42 3.48 -12.46
N SER A 61 -6.35 4.71 -12.95
CA SER A 61 -5.91 5.03 -14.30
C SER A 61 -4.41 4.77 -14.44
N GLU A 62 -4.07 3.52 -14.78
CA GLU A 62 -2.78 3.10 -15.31
C GLU A 62 -1.58 3.12 -14.35
N ALA A 63 -1.60 2.31 -13.30
CA ALA A 63 -0.43 2.04 -12.44
C ALA A 63 0.89 1.73 -13.21
N ILE A 64 0.83 1.25 -14.46
CA ILE A 64 2.01 0.97 -15.31
C ILE A 64 2.40 2.16 -16.22
N GLY A 65 1.44 3.02 -16.58
CA GLY A 65 1.67 4.26 -17.32
C GLY A 65 2.18 5.37 -16.40
N ASN A 66 1.49 5.53 -15.26
CA ASN A 66 1.73 6.56 -14.27
C ASN A 66 2.92 6.25 -13.35
N ALA A 67 3.26 5.00 -13.02
CA ALA A 67 4.42 4.72 -12.16
C ALA A 67 5.74 5.33 -12.65
N ALA A 68 5.95 5.37 -13.97
CA ALA A 68 7.19 5.89 -14.52
C ALA A 68 7.25 7.43 -14.56
N VAL A 69 6.10 8.11 -14.48
CA VAL A 69 5.97 9.56 -14.77
C VAL A 69 5.39 10.34 -13.60
N ASP A 70 4.55 9.72 -12.77
CA ASP A 70 3.90 10.36 -11.62
C ASP A 70 4.80 10.31 -10.39
N HIS A 71 5.78 11.19 -10.45
CA HIS A 71 6.67 11.53 -9.37
C HIS A 71 5.96 12.10 -8.15
N THR A 72 4.77 12.70 -8.31
CA THR A 72 4.04 13.32 -7.22
C THR A 72 3.32 12.26 -6.40
N GLU A 73 2.60 11.35 -7.05
CA GLU A 73 1.87 10.25 -6.41
C GLU A 73 2.84 9.30 -5.68
N GLN A 74 3.98 8.97 -6.29
CA GLN A 74 5.05 8.20 -5.63
C GLN A 74 5.47 8.82 -4.28
N ARG A 75 5.68 10.14 -4.25
CA ARG A 75 6.21 10.86 -3.08
C ARG A 75 5.15 11.17 -2.03
N LYS A 76 3.90 11.41 -2.46
CA LYS A 76 2.81 11.86 -1.58
C LYS A 76 1.85 10.74 -1.17
N VAL A 77 1.82 9.65 -1.91
CA VAL A 77 0.88 8.54 -1.71
C VAL A 77 1.64 7.24 -1.45
N TRP A 78 2.45 6.79 -2.41
CA TRP A 78 3.03 5.43 -2.33
C TRP A 78 4.04 5.28 -1.21
N VAL A 79 5.05 6.15 -1.16
CA VAL A 79 6.07 6.11 -0.11
C VAL A 79 5.47 6.26 1.30
N PRO A 80 4.60 7.23 1.60
CA PRO A 80 4.07 7.38 2.96
C PRO A 80 3.02 6.33 3.37
N PHE A 81 2.22 5.80 2.44
CA PHE A 81 1.07 4.95 2.79
C PHE A 81 1.20 3.47 2.43
N HIS A 82 2.02 3.10 1.43
CA HIS A 82 2.11 1.72 0.92
C HIS A 82 3.54 1.14 0.91
N PHE A 83 4.56 1.99 0.90
CA PHE A 83 5.96 1.59 0.78
C PHE A 83 6.83 2.37 1.75
N PHE A 84 6.47 2.33 3.04
CA PHE A 84 7.20 3.08 4.06
C PHE A 84 8.69 2.68 4.07
N PRO A 85 9.63 3.63 3.90
CA PRO A 85 11.04 3.32 3.78
C PRO A 85 11.62 2.65 5.01
N GLY A 86 12.53 1.70 4.83
CA GLY A 86 13.30 1.13 5.94
C GLY A 86 14.45 2.02 6.41
N ASN A 87 14.93 2.91 5.55
CA ASN A 87 16.08 3.80 5.80
C ASN A 87 17.40 3.05 6.09
N GLU A 88 17.59 1.87 5.48
CA GLU A 88 18.81 1.07 5.61
C GLU A 88 19.70 1.13 4.37
N GLY A 89 21.01 1.05 4.57
CA GLY A 89 22.03 1.03 3.51
C GLY A 89 22.55 2.40 3.07
N ASP A 90 23.55 2.40 2.19
CA ASP A 90 24.37 3.59 1.90
C ASP A 90 23.90 4.42 0.72
N THR A 91 22.91 3.95 -0.03
CA THR A 91 22.37 4.66 -1.19
C THR A 91 20.91 5.01 -0.96
N LEU A 92 20.45 6.10 -1.58
CA LEU A 92 19.05 6.52 -1.51
C LEU A 92 18.10 5.38 -1.93
N SER A 93 18.43 4.63 -2.98
CA SER A 93 17.61 3.51 -3.45
C SER A 93 17.50 2.37 -2.43
N LYS A 94 18.56 2.09 -1.65
CA LYS A 94 18.49 1.10 -0.57
C LYS A 94 17.65 1.63 0.59
N LYS A 95 17.85 2.89 0.97
CA LYS A 95 17.10 3.53 2.06
C LYS A 95 15.59 3.60 1.79
N LEU A 96 15.20 3.77 0.53
CA LEU A 96 13.79 3.80 0.11
C LEU A 96 13.13 2.42 0.00
N ALA A 97 13.88 1.33 0.12
CA ALA A 97 13.29 -0.01 0.10
C ALA A 97 12.53 -0.28 1.41
N CYS A 98 11.46 -1.06 1.33
CA CYS A 98 10.71 -1.52 2.48
C CYS A 98 11.51 -2.60 3.21
N PHE A 99 11.73 -2.39 4.51
CA PHE A 99 12.32 -3.37 5.41
C PHE A 99 11.31 -3.76 6.48
N LYS A 100 11.23 -5.06 6.78
CA LYS A 100 10.32 -5.61 7.79
C LYS A 100 10.76 -5.13 9.17
N ASP A 101 9.86 -4.47 9.89
CA ASP A 101 10.07 -3.97 11.26
C ASP A 101 11.39 -3.19 11.45
N SER A 102 11.73 -2.36 10.46
CA SER A 102 12.90 -1.48 10.53
C SER A 102 12.82 -0.53 11.72
N GLU A 103 13.97 0.03 12.13
CA GLU A 103 14.00 1.07 13.18
C GLU A 103 13.06 2.23 12.86
N LEU A 104 12.99 2.64 11.58
CA LEU A 104 12.11 3.71 11.14
C LEU A 104 10.62 3.32 11.26
N ALA A 105 10.26 2.07 10.93
CA ALA A 105 8.89 1.56 11.13
C ALA A 105 8.52 1.52 12.62
N GLN A 106 9.44 1.10 13.49
CA GLN A 106 9.22 1.11 14.94
C GLN A 106 9.06 2.54 15.49
N VAL A 107 9.82 3.52 14.97
CA VAL A 107 9.64 4.94 15.32
C VAL A 107 8.25 5.43 14.91
N MET A 108 7.81 5.10 13.69
CA MET A 108 6.45 5.40 13.23
C MET A 108 5.41 4.82 14.19
N VAL A 109 5.50 3.53 14.50
CA VAL A 109 4.55 2.84 15.40
C VAL A 109 4.51 3.49 16.78
N LYS A 110 5.68 3.74 17.40
CA LYS A 110 5.76 4.39 18.72
C LYS A 110 5.14 5.78 18.71
N ASN A 111 5.42 6.57 17.67
CA ASN A 111 4.85 7.92 17.54
C ASN A 111 3.32 7.89 17.41
N HIS A 112 2.79 7.02 16.55
CA HIS A 112 1.36 6.92 16.30
C HIS A 112 0.61 6.37 17.51
N ILE A 113 1.15 5.38 18.22
CA ILE A 113 0.56 4.88 19.46
C ILE A 113 0.51 6.01 20.51
N ARG A 114 1.62 6.74 20.69
CA ARG A 114 1.67 7.85 21.66
C ARG A 114 0.61 8.91 21.36
N HIS A 115 0.47 9.30 20.09
CA HIS A 115 -0.57 10.25 19.68
C HIS A 115 -1.98 9.68 19.80
N ALA A 116 -2.19 8.44 19.35
CA ALA A 116 -3.50 7.79 19.42
C ALA A 116 -4.04 7.69 20.85
N VAL A 117 -3.15 7.49 21.84
CA VAL A 117 -3.52 7.52 23.25
C VAL A 117 -3.91 8.93 23.70
N SER A 118 -3.19 9.98 23.28
CA SER A 118 -3.49 11.35 23.69
C SER A 118 -4.79 11.91 23.10
N VAL A 119 -5.18 11.48 21.90
CA VAL A 119 -6.38 11.96 21.19
C VAL A 119 -7.44 10.87 21.01
N LYS A 120 -7.46 9.87 21.91
CA LYS A 120 -8.24 8.64 21.73
C LYS A 120 -9.72 8.89 21.45
N SER A 121 -10.34 9.84 22.15
CA SER A 121 -11.77 10.17 22.03
C SER A 121 -12.14 10.90 20.73
N GLU A 122 -11.15 11.35 19.97
CA GLU A 122 -11.34 12.10 18.73
C GLU A 122 -11.09 11.19 17.52
N TYR A 123 -9.83 10.82 17.26
CA TYR A 123 -9.42 10.07 16.07
C TYR A 123 -8.30 9.05 16.33
N GLY A 124 -7.98 8.76 17.60
CA GLY A 124 -6.86 7.87 17.93
C GLY A 124 -7.00 6.45 17.36
N LEU A 125 -8.20 5.89 17.30
CA LEU A 125 -8.45 4.58 16.69
C LEU A 125 -8.26 4.61 15.16
N THR A 126 -8.69 5.69 14.51
CA THR A 126 -8.47 5.90 13.07
C THR A 126 -6.97 6.00 12.78
N LEU A 127 -6.22 6.74 13.59
CA LEU A 127 -4.77 6.85 13.47
C LEU A 127 -4.07 5.49 13.63
N MET A 128 -4.54 4.64 14.54
CA MET A 128 -4.05 3.27 14.68
C MET A 128 -4.35 2.42 13.45
N GLY A 129 -5.51 2.58 12.81
CA GLY A 129 -5.88 1.87 11.58
C GLY A 129 -4.99 2.25 10.41
N ILE A 130 -4.78 3.55 10.18
CA ILE A 130 -3.87 4.04 9.14
C ILE A 130 -2.45 3.50 9.39
N MET A 131 -1.94 3.61 10.61
CA MET A 131 -0.62 3.06 10.97
C MET A 131 -0.54 1.55 10.73
N ALA A 132 -1.57 0.78 11.09
CA ALA A 132 -1.61 -0.66 10.89
C ALA A 132 -1.57 -1.04 9.40
N HIS A 133 -2.28 -0.30 8.55
CA HIS A 133 -2.21 -0.43 7.09
C HIS A 133 -0.78 -0.24 6.59
N VAL A 134 -0.18 0.92 6.88
CA VAL A 134 1.18 1.25 6.41
C VAL A 134 2.19 0.19 6.85
N TYR A 135 2.10 -0.25 8.11
CA TYR A 135 2.99 -1.27 8.64
C TYR A 135 2.82 -2.63 7.94
N ALA A 136 1.57 -3.05 7.67
CA ALA A 136 1.28 -4.31 6.99
C ALA A 136 1.73 -4.29 5.51
N ASP A 137 1.51 -3.17 4.82
CA ASP A 137 1.95 -2.97 3.43
C ASP A 137 3.48 -2.98 3.34
N THR A 138 4.19 -2.27 4.22
CA THR A 138 5.66 -2.28 4.26
C THR A 138 6.22 -3.69 4.48
N PHE A 139 5.56 -4.50 5.31
CA PHE A 139 5.95 -5.90 5.51
C PHE A 139 5.76 -6.74 4.25
N SER A 140 4.63 -6.56 3.57
CA SER A 140 4.25 -7.31 2.38
C SER A 140 5.07 -6.91 1.15
N HIS A 141 5.46 -5.63 1.07
CA HIS A 141 6.29 -5.06 0.02
C HIS A 141 7.79 -5.09 0.32
N TYR A 142 8.23 -5.94 1.27
CA TYR A 142 9.65 -6.10 1.59
C TYR A 142 10.54 -6.24 0.35
N GLY A 143 11.59 -5.42 0.27
CA GLY A 143 12.52 -5.37 -0.86
C GLY A 143 12.10 -4.49 -2.03
N PHE A 144 10.85 -4.01 -2.07
CA PHE A 144 10.37 -3.02 -3.04
C PHE A 144 10.44 -1.60 -2.48
N SER A 145 10.32 -0.60 -3.35
CA SER A 145 10.26 0.81 -2.97
C SER A 145 9.08 1.51 -3.63
N GLY A 146 8.52 2.53 -2.98
CA GLY A 146 7.42 3.35 -3.50
C GLY A 146 7.82 4.29 -4.65
N VAL A 147 9.03 4.15 -5.19
CA VAL A 147 9.52 4.92 -6.33
C VAL A 147 9.86 4.02 -7.49
N SER A 148 9.75 4.53 -8.72
CA SER A 148 10.20 3.83 -9.92
C SER A 148 11.69 3.51 -9.83
N SER A 149 12.01 2.23 -9.72
CA SER A 149 13.37 1.73 -9.52
C SER A 149 13.57 0.41 -10.25
N ARG A 150 14.79 0.18 -10.75
CA ARG A 150 15.20 -1.14 -11.29
C ARG A 150 15.08 -2.25 -10.25
N ASN A 151 15.18 -1.91 -8.97
CA ASN A 151 15.07 -2.87 -7.86
C ASN A 151 13.64 -3.41 -7.70
N ASN A 152 12.62 -2.72 -8.22
CA ASN A 152 11.24 -3.20 -8.20
C ASN A 152 10.95 -4.23 -9.33
N LYS A 153 11.95 -4.58 -10.15
CA LYS A 153 11.79 -5.56 -11.23
C LYS A 153 11.68 -6.96 -10.66
N VAL A 154 10.60 -7.66 -11.00
CA VAL A 154 10.39 -9.07 -10.68
C VAL A 154 10.74 -9.92 -11.89
N ASP A 155 11.52 -10.98 -11.68
CA ASP A 155 11.72 -12.04 -12.65
C ASP A 155 10.67 -13.14 -12.40
N GLY A 156 9.67 -13.24 -13.29
CA GLY A 156 8.61 -14.24 -13.18
C GLY A 156 9.08 -15.69 -13.29
N SER A 157 10.31 -15.93 -13.76
CA SER A 157 10.93 -17.26 -13.80
C SER A 157 11.71 -17.61 -12.52
N SER A 158 11.82 -16.67 -11.59
CA SER A 158 12.62 -16.85 -10.37
C SER A 158 11.96 -17.68 -9.27
N PHE A 159 10.71 -18.12 -9.46
CA PHE A 159 9.99 -18.91 -8.46
C PHE A 159 9.10 -19.97 -9.10
N GLU A 160 8.88 -21.06 -8.36
CA GLU A 160 7.95 -22.11 -8.71
C GLU A 160 6.69 -22.03 -7.82
N LEU A 161 5.52 -22.17 -8.44
CA LEU A 161 4.25 -22.19 -7.72
C LEU A 161 3.96 -23.58 -7.15
N ASP A 162 4.21 -23.77 -5.85
CA ASP A 162 3.79 -24.97 -5.11
C ASP A 162 2.42 -24.77 -4.44
N VAL A 163 1.34 -25.04 -5.20
CA VAL A 163 -0.04 -24.95 -4.71
C VAL A 163 -0.69 -26.34 -4.74
N LYS A 164 -0.81 -26.95 -3.56
CA LYS A 164 -1.35 -28.31 -3.39
C LYS A 164 -2.86 -28.39 -3.66
N ASP A 165 -3.61 -27.38 -3.24
CA ASP A 165 -5.05 -27.35 -3.48
C ASP A 165 -5.39 -26.94 -4.93
N LYS A 166 -6.15 -27.80 -5.61
CA LYS A 166 -6.48 -27.60 -7.04
C LYS A 166 -7.35 -26.36 -7.27
N LYS A 167 -8.25 -26.02 -6.35
CA LYS A 167 -9.14 -24.86 -6.50
C LYS A 167 -8.36 -23.57 -6.33
N THR A 168 -7.49 -23.48 -5.32
CA THR A 168 -6.58 -22.36 -5.12
C THR A 168 -5.63 -22.21 -6.29
N LYS A 169 -5.08 -23.30 -6.82
CA LYS A 169 -4.24 -23.27 -8.02
C LYS A 169 -5.00 -22.70 -9.22
N ALA A 170 -6.22 -23.16 -9.47
CA ALA A 170 -7.06 -22.65 -10.55
C ALA A 170 -7.39 -21.15 -10.37
N TYR A 171 -7.69 -20.73 -9.15
CA TYR A 171 -7.92 -19.31 -8.82
C TYR A 171 -6.69 -18.43 -9.12
N ILE A 172 -5.50 -18.82 -8.63
CA ILE A 172 -4.25 -18.08 -8.87
C ILE A 172 -3.95 -17.99 -10.36
N MET A 173 -4.04 -19.12 -11.08
CA MET A 173 -3.81 -19.15 -12.53
C MET A 173 -4.82 -18.28 -13.27
N GLY A 174 -6.09 -18.28 -12.87
CA GLY A 174 -7.11 -17.40 -13.44
C GLY A 174 -6.79 -15.92 -13.25
N LYS A 175 -6.32 -15.52 -12.05
CA LYS A 175 -5.86 -14.15 -11.78
C LYS A 175 -4.64 -13.79 -12.63
N PHE A 176 -3.68 -14.70 -12.78
CA PHE A 176 -2.50 -14.48 -13.63
C PHE A 176 -2.88 -14.31 -15.11
N SER A 177 -3.77 -15.15 -15.64
CA SER A 177 -4.28 -14.99 -17.01
C SER A 177 -5.03 -13.66 -17.19
N GLY A 178 -5.85 -13.26 -16.21
CA GLY A 178 -6.53 -11.96 -16.21
C GLY A 178 -5.55 -10.78 -16.23
N PHE A 179 -4.46 -10.87 -15.45
CA PHE A 179 -3.38 -9.88 -15.45
C PHE A 179 -2.71 -9.79 -16.83
N LEU A 180 -2.32 -10.92 -17.43
CA LEU A 180 -1.70 -10.93 -18.76
C LEU A 180 -2.67 -10.34 -19.80
N ASN A 181 -3.94 -10.71 -19.80
CA ASN A 181 -4.89 -10.15 -20.76
C ASN A 181 -5.03 -8.63 -20.64
N LYS A 182 -4.98 -8.09 -19.41
CA LYS A 182 -5.09 -6.65 -19.16
C LYS A 182 -3.83 -5.88 -19.55
N TYR A 183 -2.64 -6.46 -19.36
CA TYR A 183 -1.38 -5.70 -19.43
C TYR A 183 -0.40 -6.14 -20.53
N THR A 184 -0.52 -7.37 -21.06
CA THR A 184 0.35 -7.89 -22.13
C THR A 184 0.30 -7.07 -23.43
N PRO A 185 -0.85 -6.52 -23.89
CA PRO A 185 -0.87 -5.65 -25.07
C PRO A 185 0.05 -4.44 -24.92
N ASN A 186 0.07 -3.80 -23.75
CA ASN A 186 0.93 -2.64 -23.46
C ASN A 186 2.38 -3.02 -23.14
N PHE A 187 2.60 -4.19 -22.52
CA PHE A 187 3.92 -4.72 -22.19
C PHE A 187 4.74 -5.13 -23.42
N LEU A 188 4.09 -5.78 -24.40
CA LEU A 188 4.72 -6.13 -25.68
C LEU A 188 5.04 -4.88 -26.51
N ILE A 189 4.13 -3.91 -26.59
CA ILE A 189 4.33 -2.66 -27.35
C ILE A 189 5.49 -1.82 -26.79
N LYS A 190 5.61 -1.68 -25.45
CA LYS A 190 6.73 -0.94 -24.82
C LYS A 190 8.08 -1.63 -25.06
N ASN A 191 8.14 -2.96 -24.98
CA ASN A 191 9.38 -3.70 -25.21
C ASN A 191 9.78 -3.72 -26.70
N TYR A 192 8.82 -3.80 -27.63
CA TYR A 192 9.11 -3.75 -29.06
C TYR A 192 9.67 -2.37 -29.49
N ARG A 193 9.14 -1.26 -28.94
CA ARG A 193 9.67 0.10 -29.19
C ARG A 193 11.11 0.28 -28.70
N ASN A 194 11.47 -0.31 -27.56
CA ASN A 194 12.85 -0.27 -27.05
C ASN A 194 13.83 -1.14 -27.86
N ILE A 195 13.33 -2.16 -28.56
CA ILE A 195 14.13 -3.02 -29.44
C ILE A 195 14.31 -2.37 -30.83
N ALA A 196 13.27 -1.70 -31.34
CA ALA A 196 13.32 -1.03 -32.64
C ALA A 196 13.98 0.37 -32.63
N SER A 197 14.33 0.89 -31.45
CA SER A 197 15.05 2.17 -31.26
C SER A 197 16.51 1.99 -30.83
N LYS A 198 17.07 0.79 -31.01
CA LYS A 198 18.51 0.53 -31.02
C LYS A 198 18.92 0.16 -32.44
#